data_AF-Q15JL6-F1
#
_entry.id   AF-Q15JL6-F1
#
_cell.length_a   1.000
_cell.length_b   1.000
_cell.length_c   1.000
_cell.angle_alpha   90.00
_cell.angle_beta   90.00
_cell.angle_gamma   90.00
#
_symmetry.space_group_name_H-M   'P 1'
#
loop_
_entity.id
_entity.type
_entity.pdbx_description
1 polymer ?
#
loop_
_entity_poly.entity_id
_entity_poly.type
_entity_poly.pdbx_seq_one_letter_code
_entity_poly.pdbx_strand_id
1 'polypeptide(L)' 'NAAAHANGVSYNKFIQYLYKRQLLPNHKTLAQIAVLDSNCFSTILKTLSYDEINR' A
#
# COMPACT_ATOMS: atom_id res chain seq x y z
N ASN A 1 -2.26 5.68 7.09
CA ASN A 1 -3.27 4.85 7.79
C ASN A 1 -4.64 4.90 7.11
N ALA A 2 -5.32 6.05 7.10
CA ALA A 2 -6.68 6.19 6.54
C ALA A 2 -6.84 5.66 5.11
N ALA A 3 -5.93 6.01 4.20
CA ALA A 3 -5.97 5.56 2.80
C ALA A 3 -5.89 4.03 2.64
N ALA A 4 -5.15 3.34 3.50
CA ALA A 4 -5.08 1.87 3.47
C ALA A 4 -6.42 1.26 3.93
N HIS A 5 -6.99 1.77 5.02
CA HIS A 5 -8.29 1.33 5.52
C HIS A 5 -9.43 1.55 4.51
N ALA A 6 -9.41 2.68 3.79
CA ALA A 6 -10.36 2.96 2.71
C ALA A 6 -10.31 1.92 1.57
N ASN A 7 -9.19 1.18 1.46
CA ASN A 7 -8.99 0.11 0.49
C ASN A 7 -9.12 -1.30 1.12
N GLY A 8 -9.64 -1.39 2.35
CA GLY A 8 -9.90 -2.67 3.02
C GLY A 8 -8.66 -3.35 3.61
N VAL A 9 -7.51 -2.67 3.69
CA VAL A 9 -6.26 -3.24 4.21
C VAL A 9 -5.76 -2.38 5.38
N SER A 10 -5.38 -2.99 6.50
CA SER A 10 -4.75 -2.22 7.58
C SER A 10 -3.39 -1.69 7.14
N TYR A 11 -3.01 -0.51 7.64
CA TYR A 11 -1.71 0.07 7.30
C TYR A 11 -0.53 -0.85 7.62
N ASN A 12 -0.59 -1.56 8.76
CA ASN A 12 0.45 -2.51 9.12
C ASN A 12 0.58 -3.65 8.11
N LYS A 13 -0.55 -4.17 7.60
CA LYS A 13 -0.54 -5.22 6.57
C LYS A 13 0.02 -4.72 5.25
N PHE A 14 -0.32 -3.49 4.85
CA PHE A 14 0.27 -2.83 3.68
C PHE A 14 1.79 -2.69 3.81
N ILE A 15 2.29 -2.24 4.97
CA ILE A 15 3.72 -2.12 5.24
C ILE A 15 4.41 -3.49 5.21
N GLN A 16 3.78 -4.54 5.74
CA GLN A 16 4.30 -5.91 5.63
C GLN A 16 4.44 -6.37 4.18
N TYR A 17 3.46 -6.07 3.31
CA TYR A 17 3.54 -6.40 1.88
C TYR A 17 4.72 -5.72 1.19
N LEU A 18 4.97 -4.46 1.53
CA LEU A 18 6.11 -3.69 1.01
C LEU A 18 7.44 -4.31 1.45
N TYR A 19 7.59 -4.61 2.74
CA TYR A 19 8.80 -5.23 3.28
C TYR A 19 9.10 -6.60 2.68
N LYS A 20 8.09 -7.47 2.53
CA LYS A 20 8.25 -8.80 1.91
C LYS A 20 8.76 -8.74 0.47
N ARG A 21 8.55 -7.62 -0.21
CA ARG A 21 8.99 -7.37 -1.59
C ARG A 21 10.24 -6.50 -1.67
N GLN A 22 10.85 -6.19 -0.54
CA GLN A 22 12.02 -5.30 -0.45
C GLN A 22 11.76 -3.91 -1.06
N LEU A 23 10.49 -3.52 -1.14
CA LEU A 23 10.09 -2.17 -1.49
C LEU A 23 10.19 -1.36 -0.21
N LEU A 24 11.14 -0.42 -0.15
CA LEU A 24 11.36 0.47 0.99
C LEU A 24 10.86 1.89 0.68
N PRO A 25 9.56 2.10 0.39
CA PRO A 25 9.08 3.45 0.18
C PRO A 25 9.13 4.21 1.51
N ASN A 26 9.64 5.43 1.46
CA ASN A 26 9.60 6.29 2.64
C ASN A 26 8.11 6.60 2.97
N HIS A 27 7.78 6.69 4.27
CA HIS A 27 6.42 6.92 4.73
C HIS A 27 5.82 8.25 4.23
N LYS A 28 6.65 9.28 4.01
CA LYS A 28 6.26 10.59 3.46
C LYS A 28 5.82 10.47 2.00
N THR A 29 6.55 9.72 1.17
CA THR A 29 6.22 9.47 -0.23
C THR A 29 4.91 8.72 -0.35
N LEU A 30 4.70 7.69 0.48
CA LEU A 30 3.42 6.96 0.51
C LEU A 30 2.25 7.88 0.88
N ALA A 31 2.44 8.77 1.86
CA ALA A 31 1.43 9.74 2.24
C ALA A 31 1.17 10.77 1.14
N GLN A 32 2.22 11.25 0.47
CA GLN A 32 2.09 12.17 -0.66
C GLN A 32 1.34 11.54 -1.83
N ILE A 33 1.66 10.30 -2.20
CA ILE A 33 0.92 9.56 -3.24
C ILE A 33 -0.54 9.42 -2.83
N ALA A 34 -0.83 9.01 -1.60
CA ALA A 34 -2.20 8.84 -1.12
C ALA A 34 -3.04 10.14 -1.16
N VAL A 35 -2.41 11.31 -1.01
CA VAL A 35 -3.08 12.63 -1.06
C VAL A 35 -3.20 13.14 -2.50
N LEU A 36 -2.13 13.03 -3.29
CA LEU A 36 -2.08 13.57 -4.66
C LEU A 36 -2.83 12.69 -5.65
N ASP A 37 -2.79 11.37 -5.48
CA ASP A 37 -3.44 10.40 -6.35
C ASP A 37 -3.85 9.15 -5.56
N SER A 38 -5.09 9.19 -5.07
CA SER A 38 -5.70 8.08 -4.33
C SER A 38 -5.91 6.82 -5.19
N ASN A 39 -6.05 6.98 -6.52
CA ASN A 39 -6.21 5.86 -7.45
C ASN A 39 -4.89 5.12 -7.66
N CYS A 40 -3.78 5.86 -7.79
CA CYS A 40 -2.44 5.30 -7.82
C CYS A 40 -2.14 4.54 -6.52
N PHE A 41 -2.42 5.15 -5.36
CA PHE A 41 -2.29 4.47 -4.07
C PHE A 41 -3.13 3.18 -3.99
N SER A 42 -4.39 3.22 -4.43
CA SER A 42 -5.29 2.06 -4.47
C SER A 42 -4.74 0.94 -5.35
N THR A 43 -4.23 1.29 -6.53
CA THR A 43 -3.64 0.33 -7.48
C THR A 43 -2.43 -0.36 -6.88
N ILE A 44 -1.48 0.39 -6.32
CA ILE A 44 -0.30 -0.16 -5.65
C ILE A 44 -0.73 -1.16 -4.57
N LEU A 45 -1.66 -0.77 -3.70
CA LEU A 45 -2.12 -1.60 -2.60
C LEU A 45 -2.81 -2.88 -3.10
N LYS A 46 -3.64 -2.80 -4.15
CA LYS A 46 -4.32 -3.96 -4.75
C LYS A 46 -3.34 -4.92 -5.40
N THR A 47 -2.37 -4.42 -6.17
CA THR A 47 -1.32 -5.25 -6.78
C THR A 47 -0.55 -6.02 -5.71
N LEU A 48 -0.11 -5.31 -4.66
CA LEU A 48 0.63 -5.93 -3.55
C LEU A 48 -0.20 -6.96 -2.79
N SER A 49 -1.50 -6.71 -2.60
CA SER A 49 -2.41 -7.64 -1.93
C SER A 49 -2.75 -8.86 -2.79
N TYR A 50 -2.95 -8.68 -4.10
CA TYR A 50 -3.25 -9.77 -5.03
C TYR A 50 -2.09 -10.75 -5.11
N ASP A 51 -0.89 -10.22 -5.29
CA ASP A 51 0.31 -11.05 -5.37
C ASP A 51 0.60 -11.78 -4.04
N GLU A 52 0.07 -11.32 -2.90
CA GLU A 52 0.18 -12.03 -1.61
C GLU A 52 -0.82 -13.19 -1.49
N ILE A 53 -1.99 -13.09 -2.13
CA ILE A 53 -3.01 -14.16 -2.15
C ILE A 53 -2.57 -15.32 -3.07
N ASN A 54 -1.85 -15.01 -4.14
CA ASN A 54 -1.46 -15.97 -5.18
C ASN A 54 -0.04 -16.54 -5.00
N ARG A 55 0.56 -16.37 -3.81
CA ARG A 55 1.89 -16.89 -3.46
C ARG A 55 1.77 -18.03 -2.45
#